data_AF-A0A0S7EYX0-F1
#
_entry.id   AF-A0A0S7EYX0-F1
#
_cell.length_a   1.000
_cell.length_b   1.000
_cell.length_c   1.000
_cell.angle_alpha   90.00
_cell.angle_beta   90.00
_cell.angle_gamma   90.00
#
_symmetry.space_group_name_H-M   'P 1'
#
loop_
_entity.id
_entity.type
_entity.pdbx_description
1 polymer ?
#
loop_
_entity_poly.entity_id
_entity_poly.type
_entity_poly.pdbx_seq_one_letter_code
_entity_poly.pdbx_strand_id
1 'polypeptide(L)'
;GQCPSCEPAKAALYGKPDSCGIISAPNGPFKACHSKVDPASYVSNCVFDVCATDGNKDTLCDGIQAYALACQGAGVQIQPWRSTSFCPVSCPPHSHYEVCADTCKGTCASFLQQVTCSESCFEGCQCDAGFVSDDIQCVPLDNCGCVHNNKYLTVGQTVVDKDCSSKCECQASGLVTCEKLLCTNGEVCDVRDGVRGCHAIQGHCSISPVGELNSFDGMSGKIGAQGAFDLASLCNETSNQWFRVVVDVRLCRKKPLSLLPLCMCSLRTLL
;
A
#
# COMPACT_ATOMS: atom_id res chain seq x y z
N GLY A 1 -9.24 19.36 -18.96
CA GLY A 1 -9.16 18.31 -20.00
C GLY A 1 -10.56 17.91 -20.38
N GLN A 2 -10.78 17.57 -21.65
CA GLN A 2 -12.03 16.93 -22.08
C GLN A 2 -12.08 15.53 -21.45
N CYS A 3 -13.20 15.13 -20.85
CA CYS A 3 -13.39 13.72 -20.48
C CYS A 3 -13.45 12.89 -21.77
N PRO A 4 -12.72 11.77 -21.87
CA PRO A 4 -12.83 10.89 -23.03
C PRO A 4 -14.28 10.40 -23.13
N SER A 5 -14.90 10.65 -24.29
CA SER A 5 -16.24 10.14 -24.61
C SER A 5 -16.07 8.81 -25.32
N CYS A 6 -16.79 7.78 -24.89
CA CYS A 6 -16.76 6.51 -25.60
C CYS A 6 -17.56 6.61 -26.90
N GLU A 7 -16.93 6.28 -28.02
CA GLU A 7 -17.63 6.20 -29.30
C GLU A 7 -18.77 5.17 -29.24
N PRO A 8 -19.98 5.47 -29.76
CA PRO A 8 -21.13 4.57 -29.67
C PRO A 8 -20.86 3.15 -30.19
N ALA A 9 -20.05 3.01 -31.24
CA ALA A 9 -19.67 1.71 -31.80
C ALA A 9 -18.81 0.88 -30.83
N LYS A 10 -17.85 1.53 -30.14
CA LYS A 10 -17.02 0.88 -29.10
C LYS A 10 -17.84 0.55 -27.87
N ALA A 11 -18.72 1.45 -27.44
CA ALA A 11 -19.64 1.20 -26.32
C ALA A 11 -20.53 -0.02 -26.58
N ALA A 12 -21.09 -0.13 -27.79
CA ALA A 12 -21.90 -1.29 -28.19
C ALA A 12 -21.07 -2.58 -28.30
N LEU A 13 -19.80 -2.49 -28.72
CA LEU A 13 -18.89 -3.63 -28.77
C LEU A 13 -18.58 -4.16 -27.36
N TYR A 14 -18.17 -3.30 -26.44
CA TYR A 14 -17.81 -3.69 -25.07
C TYR A 14 -19.02 -4.04 -24.20
N GLY A 15 -20.22 -3.60 -24.58
CA GLY A 15 -21.47 -3.98 -23.93
C GLY A 15 -21.97 -5.40 -24.25
N LYS A 16 -21.27 -6.15 -25.11
CA LYS A 16 -21.65 -7.52 -25.48
C LYS A 16 -21.37 -8.54 -24.35
N PRO A 17 -22.03 -9.72 -24.37
CA PRO A 17 -21.86 -10.76 -23.34
C PRO A 17 -20.44 -11.35 -23.23
N ASP A 18 -19.61 -11.23 -24.26
CA ASP A 18 -18.19 -11.60 -24.27
C ASP A 18 -17.27 -10.47 -23.77
N SER A 19 -17.85 -9.45 -23.13
CA SER A 19 -17.19 -8.30 -22.51
C SER A 19 -18.01 -7.85 -21.29
N CYS A 20 -18.24 -6.55 -21.08
CA CYS A 20 -18.95 -6.02 -19.91
C CYS A 20 -20.42 -6.51 -19.81
N GLY A 21 -21.02 -6.95 -20.92
CA GLY A 21 -22.39 -7.46 -20.93
C GLY A 21 -22.59 -8.76 -20.17
N ILE A 22 -21.52 -9.48 -19.81
CA ILE A 22 -21.62 -10.67 -18.94
C ILE A 22 -22.23 -10.34 -17.58
N ILE A 23 -22.01 -9.11 -17.09
CA ILE A 23 -22.49 -8.59 -15.79
C ILE A 23 -24.02 -8.64 -15.72
N SER A 24 -24.72 -8.24 -16.78
CA SER A 24 -26.18 -8.18 -16.85
C SER A 24 -26.83 -9.34 -17.63
N ALA A 25 -26.04 -10.34 -18.05
CA ALA A 25 -26.55 -11.46 -18.82
C ALA A 25 -27.64 -12.24 -18.03
N PRO A 26 -28.90 -12.34 -18.53
CA PRO A 26 -30.02 -12.89 -17.77
C PRO A 26 -29.83 -14.34 -17.31
N ASN A 27 -29.11 -15.13 -18.11
CA ASN A 27 -28.75 -16.51 -17.82
C ASN A 27 -27.24 -16.67 -17.55
N GLY A 28 -26.58 -15.57 -17.16
CA GLY A 28 -25.15 -15.51 -16.90
C GLY A 28 -24.76 -15.89 -15.47
N PRO A 29 -23.45 -15.77 -15.16
CA PRO A 29 -22.90 -16.22 -13.88
C PRO A 29 -23.40 -15.40 -12.68
N PHE A 30 -23.85 -14.17 -12.93
CA PHE A 30 -24.34 -13.24 -11.91
C PHE A 30 -25.86 -13.17 -11.79
N LYS A 31 -26.62 -14.03 -12.49
CA LYS A 31 -28.10 -13.95 -12.52
C LYS A 31 -28.77 -13.88 -11.14
N ALA A 32 -28.22 -14.61 -10.15
CA ALA A 32 -28.76 -14.63 -8.79
C ALA A 32 -28.58 -13.29 -8.07
N CYS A 33 -27.60 -12.50 -8.49
CA CYS A 33 -27.22 -11.23 -7.89
C CYS A 33 -28.04 -10.04 -8.41
N HIS A 34 -28.61 -10.13 -9.62
CA HIS A 34 -29.31 -9.01 -10.26
C HIS A 34 -30.46 -8.44 -9.42
N SER A 35 -31.08 -9.26 -8.56
CA SER A 35 -32.13 -8.84 -7.62
C SER A 35 -31.63 -8.15 -6.35
N LYS A 36 -30.33 -8.24 -6.07
CA LYS A 36 -29.66 -7.70 -4.87
C LYS A 36 -28.79 -6.51 -5.18
N VAL A 37 -28.09 -6.55 -6.32
CA VAL A 37 -27.21 -5.49 -6.80
C VAL A 37 -27.56 -5.21 -8.25
N ASP A 38 -28.03 -4.00 -8.55
CA ASP A 38 -28.39 -3.60 -9.91
C ASP A 38 -27.14 -3.60 -10.83
N PRO A 39 -27.12 -4.41 -11.91
CA PRO A 39 -25.98 -4.48 -12.81
C PRO A 39 -25.79 -3.22 -13.67
N ALA A 40 -26.81 -2.35 -13.82
CA ALA A 40 -26.79 -1.28 -14.82
C ALA A 40 -25.59 -0.33 -14.68
N SER A 41 -25.30 0.14 -13.46
CA SER A 41 -24.16 1.02 -13.21
C SER A 41 -22.81 0.31 -13.41
N TYR A 42 -22.72 -0.98 -13.06
CA TYR A 42 -21.49 -1.76 -13.24
C TYR A 42 -21.19 -2.00 -14.72
N VAL A 43 -22.19 -2.32 -15.53
CA VAL A 43 -22.04 -2.43 -16.99
C VAL A 43 -21.60 -1.09 -17.58
N SER A 44 -22.25 0.01 -17.21
CA SER A 44 -21.92 1.33 -17.73
C SER A 44 -20.49 1.75 -17.39
N ASN A 45 -20.06 1.52 -16.14
CA ASN A 45 -18.71 1.86 -15.70
C ASN A 45 -17.67 0.96 -16.40
N CYS A 46 -17.90 -0.35 -16.46
CA CYS A 46 -17.04 -1.27 -17.18
C CYS A 46 -16.86 -0.85 -18.65
N VAL A 47 -17.96 -0.54 -19.35
CA VAL A 47 -17.89 -0.09 -20.76
C VAL A 47 -17.11 1.22 -20.88
N PHE A 48 -17.33 2.16 -19.97
CA PHE A 48 -16.61 3.44 -19.96
C PHE A 48 -15.10 3.24 -19.76
N ASP A 49 -14.70 2.45 -18.76
CA ASP A 49 -13.30 2.22 -18.40
C ASP A 49 -12.56 1.43 -19.50
N VAL A 50 -13.19 0.38 -20.02
CA VAL A 50 -12.65 -0.39 -21.15
C VAL A 50 -12.51 0.49 -22.39
N CYS A 51 -13.43 1.43 -22.59
CA CYS A 51 -13.33 2.36 -23.71
C CYS A 51 -12.23 3.41 -23.53
N ALA A 52 -12.07 3.93 -22.31
CA ALA A 52 -11.00 4.85 -21.95
C ALA A 52 -9.60 4.21 -22.09
N THR A 53 -9.52 2.89 -21.99
CA THR A 53 -8.30 2.09 -22.11
C THR A 53 -8.17 1.35 -23.44
N ASP A 54 -8.99 1.72 -24.43
CA ASP A 54 -9.01 1.17 -25.79
C ASP A 54 -9.12 -0.37 -25.86
N GLY A 55 -9.96 -0.95 -25.02
CA GLY A 55 -10.23 -2.39 -25.01
C GLY A 55 -9.26 -3.20 -24.16
N ASN A 56 -8.55 -2.57 -23.22
CA ASN A 56 -7.65 -3.26 -22.31
C ASN A 56 -8.38 -4.38 -21.55
N LYS A 57 -7.84 -5.60 -21.63
CA LYS A 57 -8.45 -6.79 -21.03
C LYS A 57 -8.38 -6.78 -19.50
N ASP A 58 -7.32 -6.25 -18.91
CA ASP A 58 -7.19 -6.17 -17.45
C ASP A 58 -8.28 -5.24 -16.89
N THR A 59 -8.49 -4.08 -17.52
CA THR A 59 -9.58 -3.15 -17.18
C THR A 59 -10.97 -3.79 -17.31
N LEU A 60 -11.18 -4.60 -18.35
CA LEU A 60 -12.42 -5.38 -18.50
C LEU A 60 -12.60 -6.35 -17.33
N CYS A 61 -11.55 -7.10 -17.00
CA CYS A 61 -11.59 -8.10 -15.93
C CYS A 61 -11.77 -7.46 -14.55
N ASP A 62 -11.17 -6.29 -14.30
CA ASP A 62 -11.34 -5.51 -13.09
C ASP A 62 -12.78 -5.01 -12.94
N GLY A 63 -13.38 -4.53 -14.03
CA GLY A 63 -14.79 -4.09 -14.06
C GLY A 63 -15.76 -5.23 -13.74
N ILE A 64 -15.52 -6.43 -14.28
CA ILE A 64 -16.33 -7.62 -13.98
C ILE A 64 -16.08 -8.11 -12.54
N GLN A 65 -14.82 -8.14 -12.09
CA GLN A 65 -14.44 -8.51 -10.71
C GLN A 65 -15.11 -7.60 -9.68
N ALA A 66 -15.24 -6.31 -9.96
CA ALA A 66 -15.91 -5.37 -9.07
C ALA A 66 -17.39 -5.77 -8.83
N TYR A 67 -18.09 -6.22 -9.87
CA TYR A 67 -19.45 -6.72 -9.72
C TYR A 67 -19.51 -8.06 -9.00
N ALA A 68 -18.59 -8.99 -9.33
CA ALA A 68 -18.45 -10.26 -8.63
C ALA A 68 -18.28 -10.06 -7.11
N LEU A 69 -17.37 -9.15 -6.72
CA LEU A 69 -17.12 -8.78 -5.33
C LEU A 69 -18.36 -8.17 -4.66
N ALA A 70 -19.06 -7.25 -5.35
CA ALA A 70 -20.29 -6.66 -4.81
C ALA A 70 -21.39 -7.70 -4.57
N CYS A 71 -21.52 -8.68 -5.47
CA CYS A 71 -22.46 -9.78 -5.32
C CYS A 71 -22.13 -10.68 -4.12
N GLN A 72 -20.86 -11.05 -3.98
CA GLN A 72 -20.40 -11.85 -2.84
C GLN A 72 -20.53 -11.10 -1.51
N GLY A 73 -20.23 -9.79 -1.50
CA GLY A 73 -20.45 -8.91 -0.35
C GLY A 73 -21.92 -8.78 0.05
N ALA A 74 -22.85 -8.95 -0.90
CA ALA A 74 -24.29 -9.05 -0.65
C ALA A 74 -24.75 -10.47 -0.20
N GLY A 75 -23.81 -11.40 0.01
CA GLY A 75 -24.07 -12.78 0.42
C GLY A 75 -24.59 -13.67 -0.71
N VAL A 76 -24.42 -13.27 -1.97
CA VAL A 76 -24.88 -14.05 -3.13
C VAL A 76 -23.77 -14.97 -3.62
N GLN A 77 -24.10 -16.26 -3.75
CA GLN A 77 -23.25 -17.26 -4.39
C GLN A 77 -23.31 -17.08 -5.91
N ILE A 78 -22.23 -16.60 -6.51
CA ILE A 78 -22.08 -16.41 -7.96
C ILE A 78 -21.54 -17.69 -8.62
N GLN A 79 -21.79 -17.85 -9.92
CA GLN A 79 -21.22 -18.97 -10.69
C GLN A 79 -19.83 -18.59 -11.27
N PRO A 80 -19.02 -19.58 -11.67
CA PRO A 80 -17.76 -19.32 -12.36
C PRO A 80 -17.95 -18.46 -13.61
N TRP A 81 -17.19 -17.37 -13.69
CA TRP A 81 -17.23 -16.42 -14.81
C TRP A 81 -15.90 -16.30 -15.56
N ARG A 82 -14.78 -16.68 -14.91
CA ARG A 82 -13.46 -16.75 -15.51
C ARG A 82 -13.24 -18.07 -16.25
N SER A 83 -12.40 -18.04 -17.27
CA SER A 83 -11.93 -19.21 -18.01
C SER A 83 -10.51 -18.99 -18.53
N THR A 84 -9.89 -20.03 -19.11
CA THR A 84 -8.56 -19.93 -19.73
C THR A 84 -8.50 -18.90 -20.87
N SER A 85 -9.62 -18.61 -21.52
CA SER A 85 -9.73 -17.64 -22.62
C SER A 85 -10.37 -16.30 -22.22
N PHE A 86 -10.94 -16.20 -21.02
CA PHE A 86 -11.68 -15.02 -20.57
C PHE A 86 -11.32 -14.71 -19.12
N CYS A 87 -10.56 -13.61 -18.94
CA CYS A 87 -10.07 -13.18 -17.64
C CYS A 87 -9.37 -14.28 -16.84
N PRO A 88 -8.34 -14.95 -17.41
CA PRO A 88 -7.63 -16.03 -16.72
C PRO A 88 -6.96 -15.50 -15.45
N VAL A 89 -6.89 -16.33 -14.43
CA VAL A 89 -6.18 -16.05 -13.18
C VAL A 89 -5.15 -17.14 -12.95
N SER A 90 -3.99 -16.74 -12.43
CA SER A 90 -2.94 -17.66 -12.00
C SER A 90 -2.88 -17.64 -10.49
N CYS A 91 -2.89 -18.82 -9.89
CA CYS A 91 -2.67 -18.97 -8.46
C CYS A 91 -1.21 -19.37 -8.17
N PRO A 92 -0.69 -19.05 -6.98
CA PRO A 92 0.61 -19.53 -6.54
C PRO A 92 0.72 -21.06 -6.57
N PRO A 93 1.94 -21.64 -6.52
CA PRO A 93 2.12 -23.07 -6.37
C PRO A 93 1.32 -23.63 -5.18
N HIS A 94 0.81 -24.84 -5.33
CA HIS A 94 0.00 -25.54 -4.31
C HIS A 94 -1.32 -24.83 -3.96
N SER A 95 -1.89 -24.12 -4.92
CA SER A 95 -3.21 -23.52 -4.82
C SER A 95 -3.93 -23.52 -6.16
N HIS A 96 -5.25 -23.43 -6.10
CA HIS A 96 -6.12 -23.35 -7.27
C HIS A 96 -7.12 -22.21 -7.11
N TYR A 97 -7.64 -21.76 -8.24
CA TYR A 97 -8.68 -20.75 -8.26
C TYR A 97 -10.00 -21.31 -7.76
N GLU A 98 -10.65 -20.57 -6.86
CA GLU A 98 -12.01 -20.83 -6.44
C GLU A 98 -12.85 -19.55 -6.49
N VAL A 99 -14.07 -19.69 -6.99
CA VAL A 99 -15.04 -18.59 -7.00
C VAL A 99 -15.45 -18.24 -5.58
N CYS A 100 -15.43 -19.20 -4.67
CA CYS A 100 -15.78 -19.06 -3.27
C CYS A 100 -14.65 -19.67 -2.44
N ALA A 101 -13.48 -19.02 -2.45
CA ALA A 101 -12.30 -19.50 -1.75
C ALA A 101 -12.47 -19.36 -0.23
N ASP A 102 -12.09 -20.39 0.52
CA ASP A 102 -11.94 -20.31 1.97
C ASP A 102 -10.58 -19.68 2.30
N THR A 103 -10.57 -18.36 2.48
CA THR A 103 -9.36 -17.60 2.78
C THR A 103 -9.14 -17.38 4.28
N CYS A 104 -10.09 -17.81 5.11
CA CYS A 104 -10.03 -17.60 6.56
C CYS A 104 -9.65 -18.87 7.31
N LYS A 105 -10.21 -20.02 6.91
CA LYS A 105 -9.81 -21.32 7.44
C LYS A 105 -8.62 -21.84 6.64
N GLY A 106 -7.75 -22.63 7.27
CA GLY A 106 -6.60 -23.20 6.58
C GLY A 106 -5.43 -22.23 6.41
N THR A 107 -5.32 -21.22 7.28
CA THR A 107 -4.10 -20.40 7.43
C THR A 107 -3.23 -20.96 8.56
N CYS A 108 -1.91 -20.80 8.48
CA CYS A 108 -1.01 -21.15 9.59
C CYS A 108 -1.43 -20.49 10.91
N ALA A 109 -1.93 -19.25 10.86
CA ALA A 109 -2.44 -18.54 12.03
C ALA A 109 -3.72 -19.19 12.61
N SER A 110 -4.62 -19.69 11.76
CA SER A 110 -5.89 -20.30 12.18
C SER A 110 -5.73 -21.62 12.95
N PHE A 111 -4.59 -22.30 12.81
CA PHE A 111 -4.28 -23.49 13.61
C PHE A 111 -3.67 -23.15 14.97
N LEU A 112 -3.06 -21.97 15.09
CA LEU A 112 -2.38 -21.51 16.30
C LEU A 112 -3.29 -20.68 17.21
N GLN A 113 -4.40 -20.14 16.68
CA GLN A 113 -5.39 -19.37 17.43
C GLN A 113 -6.82 -19.68 16.94
N GLN A 114 -7.81 -19.61 17.84
CA GLN A 114 -9.21 -19.75 17.45
C GLN A 114 -9.65 -18.53 16.62
N VAL A 115 -9.72 -18.71 15.30
CA VAL A 115 -10.22 -17.70 14.37
C VAL A 115 -11.71 -17.93 14.14
N THR A 116 -12.52 -16.90 14.38
CA THR A 116 -13.94 -16.92 13.99
C THR A 116 -14.04 -16.40 12.55
N CYS A 117 -14.36 -17.29 11.63
CA CYS A 117 -14.52 -16.93 10.21
C CYS A 117 -15.96 -16.55 9.91
N SER A 118 -16.13 -15.54 9.06
CA SER A 118 -17.41 -15.29 8.42
C SER A 118 -17.79 -16.46 7.50
N GLU A 119 -19.08 -16.72 7.33
CA GLU A 119 -19.55 -17.67 6.30
C GLU A 119 -19.50 -17.05 4.89
N SER A 120 -19.24 -15.75 4.77
CA SER A 120 -19.00 -15.11 3.48
C SER A 120 -17.64 -15.53 2.90
N CYS A 121 -17.67 -16.09 1.69
CA CYS A 121 -16.48 -16.35 0.89
C CYS A 121 -16.35 -15.32 -0.23
N PHE A 122 -15.13 -15.20 -0.74
CA PHE A 122 -14.81 -14.34 -1.88
C PHE A 122 -14.03 -15.13 -2.92
N GLU A 123 -14.09 -14.66 -4.16
CA GLU A 123 -13.27 -15.19 -5.24
C GLU A 123 -11.78 -15.02 -4.93
N GLY A 124 -10.99 -16.08 -5.12
CA GLY A 124 -9.56 -16.04 -4.82
C GLY A 124 -8.84 -17.36 -5.09
N CYS A 125 -7.60 -17.45 -4.61
CA CYS A 125 -6.82 -18.68 -4.65
C CYS A 125 -6.96 -19.42 -3.31
N GLN A 126 -7.30 -20.70 -3.38
CA GLN A 126 -7.44 -21.59 -2.25
C GLN A 126 -6.29 -22.62 -2.25
N CYS A 127 -5.68 -22.84 -1.10
CA CYS A 127 -4.62 -23.84 -0.97
C CYS A 127 -5.15 -25.24 -1.25
N ASP A 128 -4.32 -26.05 -1.91
CA ASP A 128 -4.61 -27.45 -2.17
C ASP A 128 -4.62 -28.26 -0.87
N ALA A 129 -5.28 -29.43 -0.89
CA ALA A 129 -5.31 -30.32 0.26
C ALA A 129 -3.87 -30.69 0.72
N GLY A 130 -3.61 -30.53 2.02
CA GLY A 130 -2.28 -30.74 2.62
C GLY A 130 -1.41 -29.48 2.73
N PHE A 131 -1.88 -28.35 2.18
CA PHE A 131 -1.23 -27.05 2.28
C PHE A 131 -2.10 -26.04 3.02
N VAL A 132 -1.44 -25.05 3.62
CA VAL A 132 -2.06 -23.98 4.40
C VAL A 132 -1.44 -22.64 4.01
N SER A 133 -2.22 -21.56 4.10
CA SER A 133 -1.75 -20.22 3.74
C SER A 133 -0.86 -19.62 4.85
N ASP A 134 0.32 -19.11 4.48
CA ASP A 134 1.24 -18.36 5.34
C ASP A 134 1.15 -16.84 5.16
N ASP A 135 0.02 -16.34 4.65
CA ASP A 135 -0.29 -14.99 4.15
C ASP A 135 0.14 -14.69 2.70
N ILE A 136 1.19 -15.36 2.18
CA ILE A 136 1.75 -15.03 0.86
C ILE A 136 1.67 -16.23 -0.10
N GLN A 137 1.77 -17.45 0.42
CA GLN A 137 1.89 -18.69 -0.33
C GLN A 137 1.24 -19.85 0.44
N CYS A 138 1.04 -20.97 -0.26
CA CYS A 138 0.54 -22.20 0.33
C CYS A 138 1.73 -23.11 0.67
N VAL A 139 1.92 -23.37 1.96
CA VAL A 139 3.03 -24.17 2.50
C VAL A 139 2.50 -25.42 3.21
N PRO A 140 3.29 -26.49 3.32
CA PRO A 140 2.97 -27.60 4.22
C PRO A 140 2.82 -27.11 5.65
N LEU A 141 1.96 -27.77 6.44
CA LEU A 141 1.71 -27.39 7.84
C LEU A 141 2.99 -27.34 8.69
N ASP A 142 3.93 -28.27 8.44
CA ASP A 142 5.22 -28.35 9.14
C ASP A 142 6.16 -27.18 8.82
N ASN A 143 5.84 -26.39 7.78
CA ASN A 143 6.58 -25.19 7.38
C ASN A 143 5.85 -23.91 7.80
N CYS A 144 4.80 -24.00 8.62
CA CYS A 144 4.24 -22.82 9.24
C CYS A 144 5.28 -22.12 10.12
N GLY A 145 5.18 -20.80 10.18
CA GLY A 145 6.04 -19.97 11.00
C GLY A 145 5.63 -19.97 12.47
N CYS A 146 5.81 -18.83 13.13
CA CYS A 146 5.75 -18.69 14.58
C CYS A 146 4.64 -17.72 14.99
N VAL A 147 4.18 -17.80 16.23
CA VAL A 147 3.35 -16.75 16.85
C VAL A 147 4.15 -16.04 17.92
N HIS A 148 4.25 -14.71 17.78
CA HIS A 148 4.92 -13.84 18.74
C HIS A 148 4.03 -12.64 19.05
N ASN A 149 3.73 -12.38 20.33
CA ASN A 149 2.87 -11.27 20.76
C ASN A 149 1.52 -11.21 19.99
N ASN A 150 0.87 -12.36 19.81
CA ASN A 150 -0.36 -12.56 19.04
C ASN A 150 -0.26 -12.23 17.54
N LYS A 151 0.95 -12.06 17.00
CA LYS A 151 1.21 -11.86 15.59
C LYS A 151 1.85 -13.11 14.98
N TYR A 152 1.34 -13.54 13.84
CA TYR A 152 1.98 -14.58 13.03
C TYR A 152 3.22 -14.01 12.32
N LEU A 153 4.31 -14.77 12.34
CA LEU A 153 5.58 -14.47 11.69
C LEU A 153 5.92 -15.62 10.75
N THR A 154 6.25 -15.33 9.50
CA THR A 154 6.78 -16.35 8.59
C THR A 154 8.19 -16.77 9.02
N VAL A 155 8.62 -17.97 8.62
CA VAL A 155 9.97 -18.46 8.93
C VAL A 155 11.03 -17.49 8.40
N GLY A 156 11.97 -17.09 9.25
CA GLY A 156 13.01 -16.09 8.97
C GLY A 156 12.56 -14.64 9.13
N GLN A 157 11.27 -14.38 9.38
CA GLN A 157 10.79 -13.02 9.63
C GLN A 157 11.29 -12.49 10.98
N THR A 158 11.81 -11.27 10.97
CA THR A 158 12.23 -10.56 12.18
C THR A 158 11.26 -9.47 12.59
N VAL A 159 11.06 -9.30 13.89
CA VAL A 159 10.29 -8.19 14.48
C VAL A 159 11.05 -7.56 15.64
N VAL A 160 10.86 -6.25 15.81
CA VAL A 160 11.43 -5.47 16.89
C VAL A 160 10.31 -5.00 17.81
N ASP A 161 10.52 -5.11 19.12
CA ASP A 161 9.55 -4.65 20.11
C ASP A 161 9.35 -3.13 20.08
N LYS A 162 8.23 -2.67 20.66
CA LYS A 162 7.82 -1.26 20.57
C LYS A 162 8.85 -0.29 21.14
N ASP A 163 9.61 -0.70 22.15
CA ASP A 163 10.65 0.06 22.83
C ASP A 163 12.07 -0.29 22.34
N CYS A 164 12.19 -1.10 21.28
CA CYS A 164 13.44 -1.65 20.78
C CYS A 164 14.26 -2.36 21.85
N SER A 165 13.61 -2.96 22.85
CA SER A 165 14.27 -3.75 23.90
C SER A 165 14.66 -5.15 23.44
N SER A 166 13.97 -5.67 22.42
CA SER A 166 14.25 -6.98 21.82
C SER A 166 14.06 -6.97 20.31
N LYS A 167 14.83 -7.83 19.64
CA LYS A 167 14.67 -8.23 18.24
C LYS A 167 14.45 -9.73 18.21
N CYS A 168 13.32 -10.16 17.67
CA CYS A 168 12.92 -11.55 17.59
C CYS A 168 12.89 -12.05 16.16
N GLU A 169 13.29 -13.29 15.94
CA GLU A 169 13.25 -13.98 14.65
C GLU A 169 12.51 -15.31 14.77
N CYS A 170 11.62 -15.58 13.82
CA CYS A 170 10.96 -16.88 13.71
C CYS A 170 11.89 -17.93 13.10
N GLN A 171 12.18 -19.00 13.85
CA GLN A 171 13.02 -20.09 13.38
C GLN A 171 12.20 -21.14 12.63
N ALA A 172 12.87 -21.93 11.78
CA ALA A 172 12.24 -23.04 11.06
C ALA A 172 11.67 -24.13 11.98
N SER A 173 12.04 -24.15 13.26
CA SER A 173 11.46 -25.02 14.28
C SER A 173 10.07 -24.59 14.76
N GLY A 174 9.54 -23.46 14.28
CA GLY A 174 8.32 -22.83 14.80
C GLY A 174 8.53 -22.05 16.12
N LEU A 175 9.77 -22.00 16.63
CA LEU A 175 10.13 -21.24 17.82
C LEU A 175 10.62 -19.84 17.48
N VAL A 176 10.31 -18.90 18.36
CA VAL A 176 10.81 -17.53 18.26
C VAL A 176 12.08 -17.39 19.09
N THR A 177 13.15 -16.90 18.48
CA THR A 177 14.39 -16.57 19.18
C THR A 177 14.52 -15.06 19.28
N CYS A 178 14.66 -14.53 20.49
CA CYS A 178 14.76 -13.10 20.74
C CYS A 178 16.12 -12.73 21.32
N GLU A 179 16.72 -11.70 20.76
CA GLU A 179 17.96 -11.09 21.24
C GLU A 179 17.65 -9.71 21.82
N LYS A 180 18.43 -9.32 22.83
CA LYS A 180 18.31 -7.99 23.41
C LYS A 180 18.76 -6.95 22.39
N LEU A 181 17.91 -5.95 22.16
CA LEU A 181 18.22 -4.79 21.34
C LEU A 181 18.32 -3.55 22.24
N LEU A 182 19.27 -2.67 21.93
CA LEU A 182 19.41 -1.37 22.57
C LEU A 182 19.92 -0.39 21.52
N CYS A 183 19.15 0.66 21.26
CA CYS A 183 19.60 1.71 20.35
C CYS A 183 20.79 2.44 20.95
N THR A 184 21.79 2.71 20.12
CA THR A 184 23.02 3.38 20.55
C THR A 184 22.83 4.89 20.69
N ASN A 185 23.82 5.57 21.28
CA ASN A 185 23.82 7.03 21.33
C ASN A 185 23.83 7.61 19.91
N GLY A 186 22.79 8.38 19.56
CA GLY A 186 22.58 8.90 18.21
C GLY A 186 21.53 8.15 17.40
N GLU A 187 20.91 7.12 17.98
CA GLU A 187 19.76 6.40 17.41
C GLU A 187 18.51 6.61 18.25
N VAL A 188 17.36 6.53 17.60
CA VAL A 188 16.04 6.53 18.23
C VAL A 188 15.28 5.30 17.76
N CYS A 189 14.55 4.68 18.68
CA CYS A 189 13.62 3.61 18.34
C CYS A 189 12.42 4.20 17.60
N ASP A 190 12.31 3.92 16.30
CA ASP A 190 11.27 4.52 15.45
C ASP A 190 10.86 3.56 14.32
N VAL A 191 9.84 3.93 13.55
CA VAL A 191 9.40 3.22 12.35
C VAL A 191 9.70 4.09 11.14
N ARG A 192 10.61 3.61 10.27
CA ARG A 192 10.91 4.25 8.97
C ARG A 192 10.60 3.27 7.86
N ASP A 193 9.89 3.73 6.84
CA ASP A 193 9.46 2.92 5.69
C ASP A 193 8.73 1.61 6.11
N GLY A 194 7.94 1.70 7.19
CA GLY A 194 7.20 0.56 7.75
C GLY A 194 8.03 -0.39 8.61
N VAL A 195 9.33 -0.19 8.76
CA VAL A 195 10.24 -1.04 9.54
C VAL A 195 10.58 -0.39 10.87
N ARG A 196 10.22 -1.06 11.96
CA ARG A 196 10.64 -0.67 13.31
C ARG A 196 12.09 -1.08 13.57
N GLY A 197 12.87 -0.17 14.12
CA GLY A 197 14.24 -0.45 14.52
C GLY A 197 14.91 0.75 15.17
N CYS A 198 16.21 0.60 15.43
CA CYS A 198 17.06 1.72 15.82
C CYS A 198 17.45 2.48 14.57
N HIS A 199 17.05 3.74 14.50
CA HIS A 199 17.30 4.61 13.36
C HIS A 199 18.08 5.82 13.80
N ALA A 200 19.05 6.27 13.00
CA ALA A 200 19.82 7.48 13.29
C ALA A 200 18.89 8.68 13.54
N ILE A 201 19.08 9.38 14.66
CA ILE A 201 18.38 10.63 14.96
C ILE A 201 18.67 11.59 13.82
N GLN A 202 17.64 11.98 13.09
CA GLN A 202 17.78 13.00 12.06
C GLN A 202 17.74 14.35 12.76
N GLY A 203 18.84 15.09 12.68
CA GLY A 203 18.83 16.50 13.07
C GLY A 203 17.87 17.27 12.16
N HIS A 204 17.17 18.25 12.72
CA HIS A 204 16.32 19.15 11.95
C HIS A 204 16.88 20.57 12.02
N CYS A 205 17.26 21.12 10.87
CA CYS A 205 17.64 22.53 10.73
C CYS A 205 16.47 23.29 10.09
N SER A 206 16.07 24.41 10.70
CA SER A 206 14.96 25.23 10.20
C SER A 206 15.27 26.70 10.27
N ILE A 207 14.77 27.46 9.30
CA ILE A 207 14.77 28.91 9.31
C ILE A 207 13.32 29.39 9.22
N SER A 208 12.91 30.25 10.16
CA SER A 208 11.57 30.82 10.18
C SER A 208 11.46 32.00 9.21
N PRO A 209 10.22 32.40 8.80
CA PRO A 209 10.04 33.58 7.96
C PRO A 209 10.70 34.82 8.57
N VAL A 210 10.62 35.01 9.89
CA VAL A 210 11.21 36.15 10.60
C VAL A 210 12.74 36.07 10.76
N GLY A 211 13.41 35.09 10.15
CA GLY A 211 14.86 34.95 10.13
C GLY A 211 15.44 34.31 11.40
N GLU A 212 14.65 33.53 12.14
CA GLU A 212 15.15 32.72 13.26
C GLU A 212 15.59 31.35 12.74
N LEU A 213 16.87 31.04 12.90
CA LEU A 213 17.50 29.77 12.55
C LEU A 213 17.54 28.87 13.79
N ASN A 214 17.16 27.61 13.63
CA ASN A 214 17.47 26.51 14.55
C ASN A 214 18.38 25.52 13.82
N SER A 215 19.55 25.22 14.38
CA SER A 215 20.51 24.27 13.83
C SER A 215 20.18 22.82 14.20
N PHE A 216 20.87 21.88 13.55
CA PHE A 216 20.69 20.43 13.74
C PHE A 216 20.91 19.95 15.18
N ASP A 217 21.74 20.65 15.96
CA ASP A 217 22.05 20.39 17.37
C ASP A 217 21.17 21.19 18.36
N GLY A 218 20.15 21.89 17.85
CA GLY A 218 19.17 22.61 18.66
C GLY A 218 19.60 24.02 19.09
N MET A 219 20.74 24.54 18.62
CA MET A 219 21.08 25.95 18.85
C MET A 219 20.18 26.87 18.01
N SER A 220 19.82 28.03 18.56
CA SER A 220 18.95 29.00 17.89
C SER A 220 19.59 30.37 17.76
N GLY A 221 19.38 31.07 16.64
CA GLY A 221 19.92 32.41 16.41
C GLY A 221 19.13 33.22 15.39
N LYS A 222 19.34 34.54 15.35
CA LYS A 222 18.72 35.43 14.36
C LYS A 222 19.68 35.78 13.23
N ILE A 223 19.19 35.72 12.00
CA ILE A 223 19.91 36.21 10.83
C ILE A 223 19.69 37.73 10.76
N GLY A 224 20.71 38.48 11.16
CA GLY A 224 20.67 39.94 11.24
C GLY A 224 20.98 40.68 9.93
N ALA A 225 21.28 39.95 8.85
CA ALA A 225 21.75 40.53 7.58
C ALA A 225 20.95 39.98 6.39
N GLN A 226 20.82 40.80 5.35
CA GLN A 226 20.23 40.40 4.07
C GLN A 226 21.30 39.78 3.16
N GLY A 227 20.93 38.79 2.35
CA GLY A 227 21.82 38.13 1.41
C GLY A 227 21.59 36.62 1.30
N ALA A 228 22.44 35.96 0.50
CA ALA A 228 22.46 34.51 0.34
C ALA A 228 23.38 33.87 1.39
N PHE A 229 22.87 32.86 2.10
CA PHE A 229 23.58 32.13 3.15
C PHE A 229 23.53 30.63 2.87
N ASP A 230 24.64 29.93 3.13
CA ASP A 230 24.66 28.47 3.14
C ASP A 230 24.00 27.97 4.42
N LEU A 231 22.88 27.26 4.27
CA LEU A 231 22.09 26.76 5.38
C LEU A 231 22.57 25.37 5.83
N ALA A 232 22.88 24.50 4.88
CA ALA A 232 23.43 23.18 5.12
C ALA A 232 24.22 22.71 3.89
N SER A 233 25.41 22.14 4.11
CA SER A 233 26.19 21.50 3.06
C SER A 233 26.98 20.32 3.63
N LEU A 234 27.31 19.36 2.78
CA LEU A 234 28.29 18.33 3.14
C LEU A 234 29.69 18.94 3.03
N CYS A 235 30.48 18.90 4.11
CA CYS A 235 31.81 19.54 4.14
C CYS A 235 32.79 18.97 3.10
N ASN A 236 32.65 17.69 2.76
CA ASN A 236 33.48 17.07 1.72
C ASN A 236 32.86 17.27 0.33
N GLU A 237 33.33 18.30 -0.38
CA GLU A 237 32.88 18.65 -1.74
C GLU A 237 33.23 17.60 -2.81
N THR A 238 34.14 16.68 -2.52
CA THR A 238 34.52 15.61 -3.44
C THR A 238 33.68 14.33 -3.27
N SER A 239 32.74 14.32 -2.32
CA SER A 239 31.87 13.17 -2.08
C SER A 239 30.83 13.02 -3.19
N ASN A 240 30.56 11.78 -3.60
CA ASN A 240 29.47 11.46 -4.53
C ASN A 240 28.07 11.74 -3.95
N GLN A 241 27.96 12.05 -2.66
CA GLN A 241 26.73 12.42 -1.97
C GLN A 241 26.73 13.90 -1.53
N TRP A 242 27.61 14.71 -2.11
CA TRP A 242 27.69 16.12 -1.78
C TRP A 242 26.38 16.86 -2.13
N PHE A 243 26.00 17.80 -1.26
CA PHE A 243 24.86 18.68 -1.47
C PHE A 243 25.14 20.06 -0.85
N ARG A 244 24.42 21.07 -1.35
CA ARG A 244 24.42 22.43 -0.77
C ARG A 244 23.02 23.04 -0.82
N VAL A 245 22.55 23.51 0.32
CA VAL A 245 21.29 24.23 0.50
C VAL A 245 21.60 25.69 0.79
N VAL A 246 21.13 26.59 -0.07
CA VAL A 246 21.32 28.03 0.06
C VAL A 246 19.98 28.72 0.30
N VAL A 247 19.93 29.63 1.25
CA VAL A 247 18.78 30.49 1.53
C VAL A 247 19.10 31.95 1.23
N ASP A 248 18.23 32.63 0.48
CA ASP A 248 18.33 34.06 0.24
C ASP A 248 17.33 34.83 1.12
N VAL A 249 17.86 35.61 2.07
CA VAL A 249 17.13 36.34 3.10
C VAL A 249 17.00 37.80 2.69
N ARG A 250 15.75 38.28 2.55
CA ARG A 250 15.44 39.66 2.12
C ARG A 250 14.41 40.31 3.03
N LEU A 251 14.46 41.64 3.15
CA LEU A 251 13.44 42.41 3.86
C LEU A 251 12.11 42.38 3.10
N CYS A 252 11.06 42.00 3.81
CA CYS A 252 9.70 41.97 3.28
C CYS A 252 9.00 43.30 3.56
N ARG A 253 8.77 44.14 2.55
CA ARG A 253 7.95 45.36 2.70
C ARG A 253 6.46 44.99 2.74
N LYS A 254 5.86 44.88 3.92
CA LYS A 254 4.40 45.06 4.08
C LYS A 254 4.08 46.52 4.40
N LYS A 255 3.04 47.08 3.76
CA LYS A 255 2.43 48.39 4.09
C LYS A 255 2.01 48.41 5.58
N PRO A 256 1.94 49.60 6.21
CA PRO A 256 2.30 49.75 7.61
C PRO A 256 1.16 49.36 8.56
N LEU A 257 1.42 48.38 9.42
CA LEU A 257 1.27 48.56 10.87
C LEU A 257 2.05 47.43 11.56
N SER A 258 3.10 47.82 12.31
CA SER A 258 3.86 47.05 13.32
C SER A 258 4.55 45.75 12.90
N LEU A 259 5.89 45.74 13.09
CA LEU A 259 6.86 44.63 12.96
C LEU A 259 7.03 44.06 11.54
N LEU A 260 8.16 44.39 10.90
CA LEU A 260 8.61 43.84 9.61
C LEU A 260 9.12 42.41 9.83
N PRO A 261 8.44 41.37 9.32
CA PRO A 261 9.06 40.05 9.25
C PRO A 261 10.02 40.00 8.06
N LEU A 262 11.12 39.27 8.20
CA LEU A 262 11.88 38.79 7.05
C LEU A 262 10.98 37.86 6.21
N CYS A 263 11.33 37.61 4.95
CA CYS A 263 10.69 36.57 4.13
C CYS A 263 11.77 35.78 3.41
N MET A 264 11.60 34.46 3.34
CA MET A 264 12.42 33.57 2.52
C MET A 264 11.82 33.47 1.11
N CYS A 265 12.60 33.78 0.08
CA CYS A 265 12.12 33.79 -1.31
C CYS A 265 12.59 32.61 -2.16
N SER A 266 13.46 31.73 -1.69
CA SER A 266 13.82 30.52 -2.44
C SER A 266 14.60 29.54 -1.56
N LEU A 267 14.19 28.27 -1.54
CA LEU A 267 15.03 27.16 -1.13
C LEU A 267 15.56 26.54 -2.43
N ARG A 268 16.84 26.69 -2.74
CA ARG A 268 17.48 25.96 -3.85
C ARG A 268 18.33 24.84 -3.27
N THR A 269 17.95 23.62 -3.59
CA THR A 269 18.81 22.45 -3.45
C THR A 269 19.68 22.39 -4.69
N LEU A 270 20.98 22.61 -4.54
CA LEU A 270 21.96 22.32 -5.60
C LEU A 270 22.42 20.88 -5.37
N LEU A 271 22.00 19.99 -6.26
CA LEU A 271 22.49 18.61 -6.41
C LEU A 271 23.65 18.61 -7.40
#